data_AF-A0A1Q7DTU6-F1
#
_entry.id   AF-A0A1Q7DTU6-F1
#
_cell.length_a   1.000
_cell.length_b   1.000
_cell.length_c   1.000
_cell.angle_alpha   90.00
_cell.angle_beta   90.00
_cell.angle_gamma   90.00
#
_symmetry.space_group_name_H-M   'P 1'
#
loop_
_entity.id
_entity.type
_entity.pdbx_description
1 polymer ?
#
loop_
_entity_poly.entity_id
_entity_poly.type
_entity_poly.pdbx_seq_one_letter_code
_entity_poly.pdbx_strand_id
1 'polypeptide(L)'
;MQLTRILREGFIAGLIGAGAVALWFLVVDTIAGRPFFTPAMLGSAVFWGVHDPALVVIEYSRIIGYTMIHVSAFLIVGTIAAVLAAEVEVAPPTLYLVVVFFAIFEFGFYVTVAILAQPLLGSLAWWNVAIGNAIAASGMGYYLWRQHPKIKEALRLHPLGETEEGE
;
A
#
# COMPACT_ATOMS: atom_id res chain seq x y z
N MET A 1 11.87 8.13 22.60
CA MET A 1 12.11 9.07 21.48
C MET A 1 12.10 8.38 20.11
N GLN A 2 12.54 7.12 19.98
CA GLN A 2 12.42 6.36 18.72
C GLN A 2 10.98 5.96 18.35
N LEU A 3 10.18 5.48 19.32
CA LEU A 3 8.80 5.04 19.05
C LEU A 3 7.93 6.16 18.45
N THR A 4 7.97 7.37 19.00
CA THR A 4 7.20 8.52 18.49
C THR A 4 7.62 8.91 17.08
N ARG A 5 8.91 8.77 16.75
CA ARG A 5 9.43 9.01 15.39
C ARG A 5 8.87 7.96 14.42
N ILE A 6 8.98 6.68 14.76
CA ILE A 6 8.48 5.56 13.96
C ILE A 6 6.98 5.67 13.73
N LEU A 7 6.19 5.97 14.77
CA LEU A 7 4.74 6.13 14.63
C LEU A 7 4.38 7.32 13.72
N ARG A 8 5.11 8.43 13.81
CA ARG A 8 4.88 9.58 12.94
C ARG A 8 5.25 9.29 11.48
N GLU A 9 6.42 8.68 11.26
CA GLU A 9 6.89 8.29 9.92
C GLU A 9 5.94 7.27 9.31
N GLY A 10 5.52 6.29 10.09
CA GLY A 10 4.56 5.28 9.68
C GLY A 10 3.19 5.84 9.35
N PHE A 11 2.69 6.78 10.15
CA PHE A 11 1.45 7.49 9.88
C PHE A 11 1.52 8.28 8.56
N ILE A 12 2.59 9.05 8.36
CA ILE A 12 2.77 9.85 7.14
C ILE A 12 2.94 8.95 5.92
N ALA A 13 3.77 7.90 6.01
CA ALA A 13 3.93 6.91 4.95
C ALA A 13 2.58 6.26 4.62
N GLY A 14 1.82 5.83 5.63
CA GLY A 14 0.49 5.26 5.44
C GLY A 14 -0.46 6.21 4.71
N LEU A 15 -0.51 7.48 5.09
CA LEU A 15 -1.34 8.49 4.39
C LEU A 15 -0.90 8.70 2.94
N ILE A 16 0.41 8.69 2.67
CA ILE A 16 0.95 8.79 1.31
C ILE A 16 0.47 7.60 0.47
N GLY A 17 0.62 6.38 0.99
CA GLY A 17 0.17 5.17 0.29
C GLY A 17 -1.34 5.15 0.06
N ALA A 18 -2.12 5.46 1.09
CA ALA A 18 -3.57 5.51 1.01
C ALA A 18 -4.04 6.53 -0.05
N GLY A 19 -3.47 7.74 -0.01
CA GLY A 19 -3.78 8.81 -0.94
C GLY A 19 -3.35 8.49 -2.37
N ALA A 20 -2.19 7.86 -2.55
CA ALA A 20 -1.68 7.46 -3.87
C ALA A 20 -2.63 6.46 -4.55
N VAL A 21 -3.02 5.39 -3.86
CA VAL A 21 -3.97 4.40 -4.41
C VAL A 21 -5.33 5.03 -4.66
N ALA A 22 -5.85 5.81 -3.70
CA ALA A 22 -7.16 6.45 -3.83
C ALA A 22 -7.21 7.41 -5.02
N LEU A 23 -6.17 8.21 -5.23
CA LEU A 23 -6.07 9.12 -6.36
C LEU A 23 -5.95 8.37 -7.69
N TRP A 24 -5.15 7.31 -7.74
CA TRP A 24 -5.03 6.48 -8.93
C TRP A 24 -6.38 5.90 -9.36
N PHE A 25 -7.11 5.27 -8.43
CA PHE A 25 -8.42 4.71 -8.74
C PHE A 25 -9.47 5.79 -9.03
N LEU A 26 -9.39 6.96 -8.41
CA LEU A 26 -10.25 8.08 -8.78
C LEU A 26 -10.05 8.51 -10.24
N VAL A 27 -8.79 8.56 -10.70
CA VAL A 27 -8.47 8.86 -12.11
C VAL A 27 -9.02 7.78 -13.03
N VAL A 28 -8.75 6.50 -12.73
CA VAL A 28 -9.24 5.34 -13.52
C VAL A 28 -10.77 5.36 -13.61
N ASP A 29 -11.45 5.50 -12.48
CA ASP A 29 -12.90 5.53 -12.36
C ASP A 29 -13.51 6.71 -13.15
N THR A 30 -12.86 7.88 -13.09
CA THR A 30 -13.29 9.07 -13.82
C THR A 30 -13.14 8.90 -15.33
N ILE A 31 -12.02 8.33 -15.78
CA ILE A 31 -11.80 8.01 -17.21
C ILE A 31 -12.84 6.99 -17.71
N ALA A 32 -13.24 6.04 -16.86
CA ALA A 32 -14.28 5.07 -17.15
C ALA A 32 -15.72 5.64 -17.06
N GLY A 33 -15.88 6.93 -16.74
CA GLY A 33 -17.18 7.60 -16.65
C GLY A 33 -17.98 7.26 -15.38
N ARG A 34 -17.34 6.66 -14.37
CA ARG A 34 -17.99 6.26 -13.11
C ARG A 34 -17.12 6.66 -11.90
N PRO A 35 -17.00 7.96 -11.56
CA PRO A 35 -16.21 8.40 -10.42
C PRO A 35 -16.59 7.68 -9.12
N PHE A 36 -15.58 7.30 -8.31
CA PHE A 36 -15.75 6.57 -7.05
C PHE A 36 -16.37 5.17 -7.15
N PHE A 37 -16.41 4.58 -8.36
CA PHE A 37 -16.91 3.22 -8.54
C PHE A 37 -16.10 2.19 -7.76
N THR A 38 -14.77 2.26 -7.78
CA THR A 38 -13.90 1.29 -7.11
C THR A 38 -14.13 1.27 -5.58
N PRO A 39 -14.08 2.39 -4.83
CA PRO A 39 -14.36 2.36 -3.40
C PRO A 39 -15.82 1.99 -3.08
N ALA A 40 -16.79 2.37 -3.93
CA ALA A 40 -18.18 1.94 -3.76
C ALA A 40 -18.36 0.43 -3.97
N MET A 41 -17.69 -0.13 -4.96
CA MET A 41 -17.69 -1.55 -5.29
C MET A 41 -17.11 -2.37 -4.14
N LEU A 42 -15.90 -2.02 -3.68
CA LEU A 42 -15.25 -2.73 -2.58
C LEU A 42 -16.01 -2.56 -1.26
N GLY A 43 -16.58 -1.38 -1.00
CA GLY A 43 -17.47 -1.16 0.13
C GLY A 43 -18.74 -2.00 0.07
N SER A 44 -19.34 -2.15 -1.12
CA SER A 44 -20.52 -3.01 -1.33
C SER A 44 -20.19 -4.48 -1.09
N ALA A 45 -19.02 -4.93 -1.55
CA ALA A 45 -18.56 -6.30 -1.33
C ALA A 45 -18.35 -6.57 0.17
N VAL A 46 -17.63 -5.69 0.87
CA VAL A 46 -17.26 -5.89 2.29
C VAL A 46 -18.46 -5.80 3.24
N PHE A 47 -19.30 -4.78 3.09
CA PHE A 47 -20.35 -4.49 4.08
C PHE A 47 -21.73 -5.04 3.69
N TRP A 48 -21.97 -5.30 2.40
CA TRP A 48 -23.27 -5.78 1.89
C TRP A 48 -23.17 -7.12 1.15
N GLY A 49 -21.98 -7.71 0.98
CA GLY A 49 -21.82 -8.98 0.28
C GLY A 49 -22.23 -8.91 -1.20
N VAL A 50 -22.16 -7.72 -1.82
CA VAL A 50 -22.47 -7.55 -3.24
C VAL A 50 -21.30 -8.05 -4.07
N HIS A 51 -21.54 -9.08 -4.88
CA HIS A 51 -20.54 -9.66 -5.77
C HIS A 51 -20.83 -9.43 -7.25
N ASP A 52 -22.02 -8.95 -7.61
CA ASP A 52 -22.38 -8.64 -9.00
C ASP A 52 -22.10 -7.16 -9.31
N PRO A 53 -21.25 -6.85 -10.32
CA PRO A 53 -20.99 -5.47 -10.77
C PRO A 53 -22.23 -4.66 -11.11
N ALA A 54 -23.29 -5.31 -11.60
CA ALA A 54 -24.55 -4.66 -11.97
C ALA A 54 -25.34 -4.17 -10.75
N LEU A 55 -25.05 -4.73 -9.56
CA LEU A 55 -25.70 -4.39 -8.29
C LEU A 55 -24.89 -3.38 -7.46
N VAL A 56 -23.73 -2.94 -7.96
CA VAL A 56 -22.91 -1.92 -7.29
C VAL A 56 -23.62 -0.57 -7.34
N VAL A 57 -23.84 0.01 -6.17
CA VAL A 57 -24.45 1.34 -6.02
C VAL A 57 -23.39 2.32 -5.53
N ILE A 58 -23.24 3.45 -6.22
CA ILE A 58 -22.31 4.52 -5.81
C ILE A 58 -23.02 5.38 -4.76
N GLU A 59 -22.77 5.07 -3.49
CA GLU A 59 -23.35 5.79 -2.34
C GLU A 59 -22.28 6.11 -1.30
N TYR A 60 -22.47 7.23 -0.60
CA TYR A 60 -21.56 7.70 0.45
C TYR A 60 -21.29 6.65 1.52
N SER A 61 -22.29 5.86 1.93
CA SER A 61 -22.16 4.81 2.94
C SER A 61 -21.12 3.75 2.56
N ARG A 62 -21.10 3.33 1.29
CA ARG A 62 -20.17 2.33 0.74
C ARG A 62 -18.77 2.90 0.57
N ILE A 63 -18.70 4.11 0.00
CA ILE A 63 -17.44 4.79 -0.29
C ILE A 63 -16.70 5.09 1.02
N ILE A 64 -17.38 5.73 1.98
CA ILE A 64 -16.77 6.11 3.26
C ILE A 64 -16.38 4.86 4.06
N GLY A 65 -17.27 3.85 4.11
CA GLY A 65 -16.99 2.59 4.81
C GLY A 65 -15.71 1.94 4.31
N TYR A 66 -15.56 1.79 2.98
CA TYR A 66 -14.34 1.24 2.40
C TYR A 66 -13.12 2.15 2.60
N THR A 67 -13.29 3.46 2.44
CA THR A 67 -12.19 4.43 2.60
C THR A 67 -11.59 4.37 4.01
N MET A 68 -12.40 4.16 5.04
CA MET A 68 -11.92 3.99 6.41
C MET A 68 -11.10 2.71 6.59
N ILE A 69 -11.54 1.59 6.00
CA ILE A 69 -10.78 0.33 5.98
C ILE A 69 -9.44 0.52 5.26
N HIS A 70 -9.48 1.14 4.07
CA HIS A 70 -8.33 1.42 3.24
C HIS A 70 -7.28 2.25 3.97
N VAL A 71 -7.68 3.41 4.52
CA VAL A 71 -6.78 4.27 5.29
C VAL A 71 -6.21 3.52 6.50
N SER A 72 -7.04 2.82 7.26
CA SER A 72 -6.58 2.07 8.44
C SER A 72 -5.55 1.00 8.09
N ALA A 73 -5.78 0.25 7.01
CA ALA A 73 -4.85 -0.76 6.52
C ALA A 73 -3.51 -0.13 6.13
N PHE A 74 -3.54 0.99 5.41
CA PHE A 74 -2.33 1.71 5.01
C PHE A 74 -1.59 2.33 6.20
N LEU A 75 -2.27 2.78 7.25
CA LEU A 75 -1.61 3.24 8.47
C LEU A 75 -0.85 2.11 9.19
N ILE A 76 -1.42 0.90 9.22
CA ILE A 76 -0.75 -0.29 9.78
C ILE A 76 0.48 -0.63 8.93
N VAL A 77 0.30 -0.74 7.60
CA VAL A 77 1.38 -1.06 6.66
C VAL A 77 2.49 -0.02 6.71
N GLY A 78 2.14 1.27 6.74
CA GLY A 78 3.10 2.36 6.88
C GLY A 78 3.88 2.28 8.18
N THR A 79 3.21 1.95 9.29
CA THR A 79 3.88 1.76 10.58
C THR A 79 4.86 0.58 10.56
N ILE A 80 4.47 -0.56 9.99
CA ILE A 80 5.38 -1.71 9.83
C ILE A 80 6.57 -1.33 8.94
N ALA A 81 6.33 -0.65 7.83
CA ALA A 81 7.39 -0.18 6.94
C ALA A 81 8.36 0.79 7.63
N ALA A 82 7.86 1.69 8.49
CA ALA A 82 8.69 2.59 9.28
C ALA A 82 9.51 1.86 10.35
N VAL A 83 8.95 0.83 10.99
CA VAL A 83 9.70 -0.06 11.90
C VAL A 83 10.84 -0.74 11.14
N LEU A 84 10.55 -1.37 10.00
CA LEU A 84 11.57 -2.04 9.20
C LEU A 84 12.63 -1.06 8.70
N ALA A 85 12.26 0.15 8.28
CA ALA A 85 13.22 1.17 7.88
C ALA A 85 14.13 1.60 9.03
N ALA A 86 13.60 1.70 10.25
CA ALA A 86 14.40 1.97 11.45
C ALA A 86 15.37 0.81 11.77
N GLU A 87 14.96 -0.45 11.57
CA GLU A 87 15.84 -1.62 11.73
C GLU A 87 16.98 -1.61 10.70
N VAL A 88 16.70 -1.23 9.45
CA VAL A 88 17.73 -1.10 8.39
C VAL A 88 18.77 -0.02 8.74
N GLU A 89 18.41 1.03 9.49
CA GLU A 89 19.40 2.01 9.98
C GLU A 89 20.40 1.41 10.98
N VAL A 90 19.98 0.39 11.72
CA VAL A 90 20.80 -0.27 12.76
C VAL A 90 21.59 -1.44 12.15
N ALA A 91 20.93 -2.23 11.29
CA ALA A 91 21.50 -3.39 10.63
C ALA A 91 21.19 -3.33 9.12
N PRO A 92 22.05 -2.70 8.30
CA PRO A 92 21.84 -2.55 6.86
C PRO A 92 21.51 -3.84 6.07
N PRO A 93 22.07 -5.01 6.42
CA PRO A 93 21.71 -6.26 5.75
C PRO A 93 20.22 -6.62 5.86
N THR A 94 19.47 -6.06 6.82
CA THR A 94 18.04 -6.35 7.00
C THR A 94 17.14 -5.73 5.91
N LEU A 95 17.69 -5.04 4.90
CA LEU A 95 16.93 -4.51 3.78
C LEU A 95 16.07 -5.57 3.07
N TYR A 96 16.54 -6.83 3.02
CA TYR A 96 15.76 -7.92 2.45
C TYR A 96 14.40 -8.11 3.15
N LEU A 97 14.29 -7.79 4.46
CA LEU A 97 13.02 -7.86 5.19
C LEU A 97 11.98 -6.87 4.66
N VAL A 98 12.42 -5.70 4.18
CA VAL A 98 11.51 -4.73 3.53
C VAL A 98 10.98 -5.30 2.22
N VAL A 99 11.84 -5.92 1.41
CA VAL A 99 11.45 -6.55 0.14
C VAL A 99 10.52 -7.74 0.37
N VAL A 100 10.85 -8.60 1.35
CA VAL A 100 10.00 -9.74 1.74
C VAL A 100 8.66 -9.26 2.27
N PHE A 101 8.64 -8.24 3.14
CA PHE A 101 7.40 -7.65 3.63
C PHE A 101 6.55 -7.10 2.49
N PHE A 102 7.15 -6.37 1.55
CA PHE A 102 6.45 -5.86 0.37
C PHE A 102 5.85 -7.01 -0.46
N ALA A 103 6.61 -8.07 -0.73
CA ALA A 103 6.14 -9.23 -1.49
C ALA A 103 4.97 -9.95 -0.79
N ILE A 104 5.07 -10.17 0.52
CA ILE A 104 4.01 -10.80 1.33
C ILE A 104 2.76 -9.93 1.36
N PHE A 105 2.94 -8.63 1.57
CA PHE A 105 1.84 -7.66 1.59
C PHE A 105 1.12 -7.63 0.24
N GLU A 106 1.87 -7.50 -0.86
CA GLU A 106 1.31 -7.43 -2.21
C GLU A 106 0.54 -8.72 -2.53
N PHE A 107 1.15 -9.89 -2.29
CA PHE A 107 0.49 -11.16 -2.50
C PHE A 107 -0.76 -11.33 -1.63
N GLY A 108 -0.66 -11.01 -0.33
CA GLY A 108 -1.78 -11.10 0.60
C GLY A 108 -2.94 -10.15 0.23
N PHE A 109 -2.61 -8.95 -0.27
CA PHE A 109 -3.58 -8.00 -0.79
C PHE A 109 -4.29 -8.58 -2.02
N TYR A 110 -3.55 -9.11 -3.00
CA TYR A 110 -4.13 -9.76 -4.17
C TYR A 110 -5.05 -10.93 -3.80
N VAL A 111 -4.65 -11.76 -2.83
CA VAL A 111 -5.48 -12.87 -2.35
C VAL A 111 -6.76 -12.35 -1.68
N THR A 112 -6.65 -11.32 -0.83
CA THR A 112 -7.81 -10.73 -0.15
C THR A 112 -8.79 -10.14 -1.16
N VAL A 113 -8.28 -9.41 -2.14
CA VAL A 113 -9.07 -8.84 -3.24
C VAL A 113 -9.67 -9.95 -4.11
N ALA A 114 -8.93 -11.03 -4.39
CA ALA A 114 -9.43 -12.19 -5.11
C ALA A 114 -10.57 -12.88 -4.34
N ILE A 115 -10.50 -12.99 -3.02
CA ILE A 115 -11.54 -13.63 -2.23
C ILE A 115 -12.79 -12.74 -2.13
N LEU A 116 -12.60 -11.44 -1.90
CA LEU A 116 -13.71 -10.51 -1.62
C LEU A 116 -14.35 -9.92 -2.87
N ALA A 117 -13.61 -9.84 -3.99
CA ALA A 117 -14.03 -9.08 -5.17
C ALA A 117 -13.73 -9.79 -6.50
N GLN A 118 -13.40 -11.10 -6.50
CA GLN A 118 -13.15 -11.87 -7.73
C GLN A 118 -14.15 -11.61 -8.86
N PRO A 119 -15.48 -11.61 -8.60
CA PRO A 119 -16.46 -11.47 -9.66
C PRO A 119 -16.61 -10.03 -10.16
N LEU A 120 -15.97 -9.06 -9.48
CA LEU A 120 -16.05 -7.63 -9.78
C LEU A 120 -14.85 -7.10 -10.56
N LEU A 121 -13.73 -7.83 -10.54
CA LEU A 121 -12.48 -7.38 -11.12
C LEU A 121 -12.27 -8.07 -12.48
N GLY A 122 -12.72 -7.40 -13.55
CA GLY A 122 -12.35 -7.78 -14.91
C GLY A 122 -10.82 -7.74 -15.11
N SER A 123 -10.32 -8.28 -16.23
CA SER A 123 -8.85 -8.42 -16.44
C SER A 123 -8.07 -7.11 -16.36
N LEU A 124 -8.67 -5.98 -16.73
CA LEU A 124 -8.07 -4.64 -16.63
C LEU A 124 -7.93 -4.15 -15.18
N ALA A 125 -8.73 -4.67 -14.26
CA ALA A 125 -8.72 -4.22 -12.87
C ALA A 125 -7.47 -4.69 -12.11
N TRP A 126 -6.93 -5.87 -12.45
CA TRP A 126 -5.68 -6.39 -11.88
C TRP A 126 -4.48 -5.50 -12.23
N TRP A 127 -4.41 -5.03 -13.47
CA TRP A 127 -3.36 -4.09 -13.89
C TRP A 127 -3.47 -2.75 -13.16
N ASN A 128 -4.70 -2.24 -12.97
CA ASN A 128 -4.91 -1.02 -12.21
C ASN A 128 -4.53 -1.17 -10.73
N VAL A 129 -4.77 -2.33 -10.13
CA VAL A 129 -4.29 -2.65 -8.79
C VAL A 129 -2.77 -2.64 -8.74
N ALA A 130 -2.09 -3.34 -9.65
CA ALA A 130 -0.63 -3.39 -9.71
C ALA A 130 -0.02 -1.99 -9.81
N ILE A 131 -0.57 -1.14 -10.69
CA ILE A 131 -0.09 0.23 -10.89
C ILE A 131 -0.32 1.06 -9.64
N GLY A 132 -1.52 0.99 -9.04
CA GLY A 132 -1.85 1.72 -7.81
C GLY A 132 -0.90 1.37 -6.67
N ASN A 133 -0.64 0.08 -6.46
CA ASN A 133 0.27 -0.40 -5.42
C ASN A 133 1.73 0.01 -5.71
N ALA A 134 2.16 -0.03 -6.96
CA ALA A 134 3.49 0.44 -7.35
C ALA A 134 3.68 1.95 -7.07
N ILE A 135 2.67 2.77 -7.35
CA ILE A 135 2.69 4.21 -7.02
C ILE A 135 2.76 4.41 -5.51
N ALA A 136 1.94 3.67 -4.74
CA ALA A 136 1.93 3.75 -3.29
C ALA A 136 3.26 3.33 -2.67
N ALA A 137 3.79 2.18 -3.06
CA ALA A 137 5.08 1.66 -2.60
C ALA A 137 6.22 2.65 -2.93
N SER A 138 6.22 3.21 -4.14
CA SER A 138 7.19 4.22 -4.55
C SER A 138 7.10 5.48 -3.69
N GLY A 139 5.90 6.00 -3.45
CA GLY A 139 5.67 7.19 -2.62
C GLY A 139 6.08 6.97 -1.16
N MET A 140 5.66 5.84 -0.58
CA MET A 140 6.00 5.46 0.79
C MET A 140 7.50 5.23 0.96
N GLY A 141 8.10 4.43 0.08
CA GLY A 141 9.53 4.13 0.09
C GLY A 141 10.38 5.38 -0.09
N TYR A 142 10.00 6.28 -1.00
CA TYR A 142 10.68 7.56 -1.19
C TYR A 142 10.64 8.45 0.06
N TYR A 143 9.47 8.53 0.72
CA TYR A 143 9.33 9.29 1.95
C TYR A 143 10.23 8.72 3.06
N LEU A 144 10.15 7.42 3.33
CA LEU A 144 10.96 6.76 4.35
C LEU A 144 12.45 6.87 4.03
N TRP A 145 12.85 6.68 2.77
CA TRP A 145 14.24 6.83 2.36
C TRP A 145 14.81 8.23 2.64
N ARG A 146 13.99 9.28 2.49
CA ARG A 146 14.39 10.64 2.87
C ARG A 146 14.50 10.85 4.38
N GLN A 147 13.73 10.12 5.19
CA GLN A 147 13.80 10.22 6.65
C GLN A 147 14.98 9.42 7.22
N HIS A 148 15.54 8.47 6.47
CA HIS A 148 16.60 7.57 6.92
C HIS A 148 17.88 7.69 6.05
N PRO A 149 18.65 8.79 6.18
CA PRO A 149 19.82 9.07 5.32
C PRO A 149 20.93 8.02 5.43
N LYS A 150 21.03 7.28 6.54
CA LYS A 150 21.98 6.17 6.70
C LYS A 150 21.70 5.00 5.74
N ILE A 151 20.44 4.77 5.37
CA ILE A 151 20.07 3.78 4.35
C ILE A 151 20.67 4.16 2.99
N LYS A 152 20.72 5.46 2.67
CA LYS A 152 21.33 5.96 1.43
C LYS A 152 22.84 5.74 1.39
N GLU A 153 23.51 5.88 2.53
CA GLU A 153 24.95 5.62 2.65
C GLU A 153 25.25 4.12 2.56
N ALA A 154 24.47 3.29 3.24
CA ALA A 154 24.62 1.84 3.19
C ALA A 154 24.37 1.26 1.79
N LEU A 155 23.30 1.68 1.08
CA LEU A 155 23.03 1.24 -0.30
C LEU A 155 24.08 1.70 -1.31
N ARG A 156 24.82 2.79 -1.02
CA ARG A 156 25.95 3.23 -1.85
C ARG A 156 27.17 2.34 -1.68
N LEU A 157 27.36 1.77 -0.50
CA LEU A 157 28.48 0.87 -0.19
C LEU A 157 28.14 -0.58 -0.57
N HIS A 158 26.90 -1.01 -0.33
CA HIS A 158 26.43 -2.38 -0.55
C HIS A 158 25.04 -2.36 -1.23
N PRO A 159 24.98 -2.32 -2.57
CA PRO A 159 23.74 -2.16 -3.33
C PRO A 159 22.69 -3.26 -3.11
N LEU A 160 23.13 -4.44 -2.67
CA LEU A 160 22.31 -5.63 -2.44
C LEU A 160 22.22 -6.02 -0.94
N GLY A 161 22.78 -5.22 -0.03
CA GLY A 161 22.82 -5.55 1.40
C GLY A 161 23.96 -6.49 1.82
N GLU A 162 24.95 -6.69 0.94
CA GLU A 162 26.20 -7.42 1.25
C GLU A 162 26.89 -6.81 2.49
N THR A 163 27.43 -7.66 3.36
CA THR A 163 28.26 -7.21 4.49
C THR A 163 29.69 -6.91 3.99
N GLU A 164 30.52 -6.21 4.77
CA GLU A 164 31.96 -6.08 4.46
C GLU A 164 32.68 -7.43 4.34
N GLU A 165 32.06 -8.52 4.81
CA GLU A 165 32.60 -9.88 4.76
C GLU A 165 32.16 -10.71 3.54
N GLY A 166 31.26 -10.21 2.69
CA GLY A 166 30.94 -10.86 1.40
C GLY A 166 30.20 -12.19 1.52
N GLU A 167 29.15 -12.25 2.35
CA GLU A 167 28.15 -13.33 2.34
C GLU A 167 26.83 -12.90 1.67
#